data_AF-A0A4U1LC41-F1
#
_entry.id   AF-A0A4U1LC41-F1
#
_cell.length_a   1.000
_cell.length_b   1.000
_cell.length_c   1.000
_cell.angle_alpha   90.00
_cell.angle_beta   90.00
_cell.angle_gamma   90.00
#
_symmetry.space_group_name_H-M   'P 1'
#
loop_
_entity.id
_entity.type
_entity.pdbx_description
1 polymer ?
#
loop_
_entity_poly.entity_id
_entity_poly.type
_entity_poly.pdbx_seq_one_letter_code
_entity_poly.pdbx_strand_id
1 'polypeptide(L)'
;VFKLSVTDSQGAQAEDEMVLTVIPANTGAFSLHINAGGEHVVNNGITYVSDQYYDIGSTLSRPQTGLSQPYSSIRYSRSQEMNYSIPLPNGNYEV
;
A
#
# COMPACT_ATOMS: atom_id res chain seq x y z
N VAL A 1 22.68 -17.63 -7.51
CA VAL A 1 23.76 -17.13 -8.39
C VAL A 1 23.54 -17.76 -9.75
N PHE A 2 23.43 -16.95 -10.79
CA PHE A 2 23.36 -17.41 -12.18
C PHE A 2 24.76 -17.36 -12.75
N LYS A 3 25.15 -18.40 -13.50
CA LYS A 3 26.44 -18.46 -14.18
C LYS A 3 26.23 -18.36 -15.68
N LEU A 4 26.86 -17.38 -16.31
CA LEU A 4 26.97 -17.31 -17.76
C LEU A 4 28.28 -18.01 -18.15
N SER A 5 28.23 -18.87 -19.17
CA SER A 5 29.42 -19.43 -19.80
C SER A 5 29.35 -19.18 -21.30
N VAL A 6 30.44 -18.67 -21.87
CA VAL A 6 30.59 -18.41 -23.31
C VAL A 6 31.77 -19.23 -23.81
N THR A 7 31.59 -19.93 -24.92
CA THR A 7 32.66 -20.66 -25.62
C THR A 7 32.84 -20.07 -27.02
N ASP A 8 34.08 -19.76 -27.41
CA ASP A 8 34.37 -19.28 -28.77
C ASP A 8 34.53 -20.44 -29.78
N SER A 9 34.70 -20.11 -31.06
CA SER A 9 34.86 -21.11 -32.13
C SER A 9 36.18 -21.87 -32.10
N GLN A 10 37.13 -21.44 -31.27
CA GLN A 10 38.42 -22.09 -31.04
C GLN A 10 38.41 -22.91 -29.73
N GLY A 11 37.29 -22.95 -29.02
CA GLY A 11 37.10 -23.72 -27.79
C GLY A 11 37.53 -22.99 -26.51
N ALA A 12 37.91 -21.71 -26.57
CA ALA A 12 38.19 -20.94 -25.36
C ALA A 12 36.89 -20.64 -24.60
N GLN A 13 36.94 -20.67 -23.27
CA GLN A 13 35.77 -20.47 -22.41
C GLN A 13 35.96 -19.28 -21.47
N ALA A 14 34.87 -18.56 -21.22
CA ALA A 14 34.78 -17.51 -20.21
C ALA A 14 33.51 -17.71 -19.37
N GLU A 15 33.61 -17.44 -18.07
CA GLU A 15 32.49 -17.55 -17.13
C GLU A 15 32.29 -16.25 -16.36
N ASP A 16 31.05 -15.92 -16.05
CA ASP A 16 30.68 -14.81 -15.16
C ASP A 16 29.54 -15.22 -14.23
N GLU A 17 29.55 -14.69 -13.00
CA GLU A 17 28.57 -15.00 -11.96
C GLU A 17 27.75 -13.75 -11.58
N MET A 18 26.43 -13.87 -11.70
CA MET A 18 25.49 -12.82 -11.31
C MET A 18 24.67 -13.26 -10.10
N VAL A 19 24.58 -12.38 -9.10
CA VAL A 19 23.62 -12.52 -8.01
C VAL A 19 22.31 -11.85 -8.42
N LEU A 20 21.26 -12.66 -8.61
CA LEU A 20 19.87 -12.17 -8.71
C LEU A 20 19.19 -12.38 -7.37
N THR A 21 18.74 -11.29 -6.76
CA THR A 21 17.88 -11.33 -5.57
C THR A 21 16.43 -11.21 -6.02
N VAL A 22 15.66 -12.29 -5.87
CA VAL A 22 14.20 -12.26 -6.07
C VAL A 22 13.57 -11.93 -4.73
N ILE A 23 12.91 -10.78 -4.64
CA ILE A 23 12.09 -10.42 -3.47
C ILE A 23 10.79 -11.21 -3.60
N PRO A 24 10.42 -12.07 -2.62
CA PRO A 24 9.17 -12.80 -2.68
C PRO A 24 8.00 -11.81 -2.71
N ALA A 25 6.98 -12.13 -3.52
CA ALA A 25 5.72 -11.39 -3.45
C ALA A 25 5.15 -11.51 -2.03
N ASN A 26 4.60 -10.42 -1.50
CA ASN A 26 3.82 -10.49 -0.26
C ASN A 26 2.66 -11.47 -0.48
N THR A 27 2.77 -12.67 0.07
CA THR A 27 1.74 -13.74 -0.04
C THR A 27 0.66 -13.63 1.04
N GLY A 28 0.81 -12.68 1.97
CA GLY A 28 -0.31 -12.21 2.78
C GLY A 28 -1.15 -11.25 1.96
N ALA A 29 -2.48 -11.44 1.95
CA ALA A 29 -3.40 -10.45 1.41
C ALA A 29 -3.31 -9.18 2.27
N PHE A 30 -2.37 -8.29 1.96
CA PHE A 30 -2.29 -6.98 2.56
C PHE A 30 -3.55 -6.21 2.18
N SER A 31 -4.31 -5.80 3.18
CA SER A 31 -5.43 -4.87 3.03
C SER A 31 -5.29 -3.78 4.08
N LEU A 32 -5.50 -2.54 3.65
CA LEU A 32 -5.49 -1.37 4.52
C LEU A 32 -6.85 -0.70 4.41
N HIS A 33 -7.58 -0.64 5.51
CA HIS A 33 -8.86 0.04 5.57
C HIS A 33 -8.71 1.28 6.44
N ILE A 34 -8.96 2.46 5.86
CA ILE A 34 -8.82 3.75 6.56
C ILE A 34 -10.20 4.30 6.87
N ASN A 35 -10.39 4.74 8.11
CA ASN A 35 -11.58 5.48 8.54
C ASN A 35 -11.34 7.00 8.39
N ALA A 36 -11.69 7.56 7.24
CA ALA A 36 -11.46 8.97 6.94
C ALA A 36 -12.16 9.90 7.96
N GLY A 37 -11.37 10.71 8.65
CA GLY A 37 -11.81 11.63 9.69
C GLY A 37 -12.45 11.00 10.93
N GLY A 38 -12.27 9.68 11.11
CA GLY A 38 -12.78 8.91 12.23
C GLY A 38 -11.67 8.20 12.99
N GLU A 39 -12.05 7.61 14.12
CA GLU A 39 -11.14 6.84 14.97
C GLU A 39 -11.05 5.37 14.52
N HIS A 40 -10.06 4.66 15.06
CA HIS A 40 -9.91 3.22 14.86
C HIS A 40 -11.19 2.47 15.28
N VAL A 41 -11.71 1.62 14.39
CA VAL A 41 -12.94 0.86 14.63
C VAL A 41 -12.87 -0.53 14.00
N VAL A 42 -13.59 -1.47 14.58
CA VAL A 42 -13.89 -2.76 13.95
C VAL A 42 -15.34 -2.77 13.53
N ASN A 43 -15.61 -2.97 12.24
CA ASN A 43 -16.96 -3.06 11.69
C ASN A 43 -17.07 -4.34 10.85
N ASN A 44 -18.05 -5.20 11.15
CA ASN A 44 -18.29 -6.46 10.45
C ASN A 44 -17.03 -7.36 10.30
N GLY A 45 -16.17 -7.37 11.32
CA GLY A 45 -14.92 -8.15 11.30
C GLY A 45 -13.77 -7.52 10.51
N ILE A 46 -13.98 -6.32 9.93
CA ILE A 46 -12.94 -5.55 9.25
C ILE A 46 -12.44 -4.46 10.20
N THR A 47 -11.12 -4.40 10.36
CA THR A 47 -10.46 -3.34 11.13
C THR A 47 -10.18 -2.15 10.22
N TYR A 48 -10.76 -1.00 10.57
CA TYR A 48 -10.47 0.29 9.97
C TYR A 48 -9.59 1.10 10.93
N VAL A 49 -8.40 1.50 10.48
CA VAL A 49 -7.50 2.34 11.26
C VAL A 49 -7.92 3.82 11.17
N SER A 50 -7.61 4.62 12.20
CA SER A 50 -7.75 6.08 12.11
C SER A 50 -6.97 6.61 10.91
N ASP A 51 -7.45 7.68 10.28
CA ASP A 51 -6.77 8.22 9.11
C ASP A 51 -5.36 8.75 9.40
N GLN A 52 -4.46 8.45 8.48
CA GLN A 52 -3.05 8.83 8.51
C GLN A 52 -2.58 9.16 7.09
N TYR A 53 -1.41 9.79 6.99
CA TYR A 53 -0.76 10.10 5.71
C TYR A 53 -1.52 11.05 4.78
N TYR A 54 -2.51 11.80 5.28
CA TYR A 54 -3.15 12.89 4.54
C TYR A 54 -2.27 14.16 4.58
N ASP A 55 -2.37 14.98 3.55
CA ASP A 55 -1.64 16.26 3.46
C ASP A 55 -2.37 17.40 4.19
N ILE A 56 -3.65 17.58 3.90
CA ILE A 56 -4.49 18.67 4.40
C ILE A 56 -5.91 18.19 4.70
N GLY A 57 -6.78 19.14 5.08
CA GLY A 57 -8.20 18.91 5.28
C GLY A 57 -8.61 18.89 6.74
N SER A 58 -9.92 18.98 6.95
CA SER A 58 -10.59 18.95 8.25
C SER A 58 -11.46 17.70 8.36
N THR A 59 -11.76 17.28 9.57
CA THR A 59 -12.64 16.14 9.82
C THR A 59 -14.05 16.62 10.11
N LEU A 60 -15.03 15.81 9.71
CA LEU A 60 -16.44 16.00 10.05
C LEU A 60 -17.03 14.67 10.50
N SER A 61 -17.40 14.60 11.78
CA SER A 61 -18.16 13.49 12.33
C SER A 61 -19.66 13.76 12.23
N ARG A 62 -20.44 12.78 11.79
CA ARG A 62 -21.88 12.86 11.54
C ARG A 62 -22.65 11.67 12.14
N PRO A 63 -22.58 11.43 13.47
CA PRO A 63 -23.30 10.32 14.10
C PRO A 63 -24.83 10.40 13.90
N GLN A 64 -25.37 11.60 13.66
CA GLN A 64 -26.79 11.84 13.39
C GLN A 64 -27.32 11.19 12.09
N THR A 65 -26.45 10.68 11.22
CA THR A 65 -26.88 9.91 10.03
C THR A 65 -27.41 8.52 10.39
N GLY A 66 -27.17 8.05 11.63
CA GLY A 66 -27.49 6.68 12.05
C GLY A 66 -26.55 5.62 11.47
N LEU A 67 -25.52 6.02 10.71
CA LEU A 67 -24.52 5.11 10.16
C LEU A 67 -23.45 4.77 11.20
N SER A 68 -23.01 3.52 11.22
CA SER A 68 -21.83 3.12 11.99
C SER A 68 -20.55 3.62 11.31
N GLN A 69 -19.49 3.80 12.09
CA GLN A 69 -18.15 3.96 11.53
C GLN A 69 -17.78 2.73 10.68
N PRO A 70 -17.02 2.91 9.58
CA PRO A 70 -16.35 4.14 9.13
C PRO A 70 -17.26 5.10 8.33
N TYR A 71 -18.55 4.81 8.19
CA TYR A 71 -19.46 5.52 7.26
C TYR A 71 -20.11 6.78 7.85
N SER A 72 -19.79 7.15 9.09
CA SER A 72 -20.32 8.34 9.76
C SER A 72 -19.30 9.46 9.97
N SER A 73 -18.12 9.37 9.34
CA SER A 73 -17.11 10.44 9.35
C SER A 73 -16.50 10.61 7.96
N ILE A 74 -15.98 11.81 7.71
CA ILE A 74 -15.20 12.11 6.51
C ILE A 74 -14.04 13.05 6.85
N ARG A 75 -13.01 13.04 6.01
CA ARG A 75 -12.06 14.15 5.85
C ARG A 75 -12.41 14.93 4.58
N TYR A 76 -12.37 16.25 4.66
CA TYR A 76 -12.72 17.12 3.54
C TYR A 76 -11.77 18.32 3.47
N SER A 77 -11.56 18.83 2.25
CA SER A 77 -10.81 20.05 2.01
C SER A 77 -11.69 21.10 1.33
N ARG A 78 -11.61 22.36 1.78
CA ARG A 78 -12.32 23.47 1.13
C ARG A 78 -11.69 23.86 -0.21
N SER A 79 -10.41 23.56 -0.42
CA SER A 79 -9.74 23.77 -1.71
C SER A 79 -10.07 22.70 -2.74
N GLN A 80 -10.81 21.64 -2.35
CA GLN A 80 -11.12 20.45 -3.18
C GLN A 80 -9.90 19.63 -3.62
N GLU A 81 -8.71 20.02 -3.18
CA GLU A 81 -7.49 19.24 -3.34
C GLU A 81 -7.15 18.60 -1.99
N MET A 82 -6.83 17.32 -2.01
CA MET A 82 -6.41 16.54 -0.84
C MET A 82 -5.81 15.22 -1.32
N ASN A 83 -4.71 14.79 -0.70
CA ASN A 83 -3.99 13.59 -1.09
C ASN A 83 -3.64 12.72 0.11
N TYR A 84 -3.55 11.41 -0.13
CA TYR A 84 -2.94 10.45 0.79
C TYR A 84 -1.60 9.97 0.22
N SER A 85 -0.54 10.03 1.03
CA SER A 85 0.81 9.54 0.69
C SER A 85 1.18 8.34 1.55
N ILE A 86 0.59 7.18 1.23
CA ILE A 86 0.74 5.95 2.03
C ILE A 86 2.07 5.27 1.69
N PRO A 87 2.97 5.05 2.67
CA PRO A 87 4.24 4.38 2.41
C PRO A 87 4.02 2.88 2.23
N LEU A 88 4.12 2.40 1.00
CA LEU A 88 3.98 0.99 0.65
C LEU A 88 5.27 0.46 0.00
N PRO A 89 5.65 -0.80 0.26
CA PRO A 89 6.65 -1.48 -0.55
C PRO A 89 6.24 -1.51 -2.03
N ASN A 90 7.21 -1.63 -2.93
CA ASN A 90 6.92 -1.76 -4.36
C ASN A 90 6.04 -3.01 -4.61
N GLY A 91 4.97 -2.84 -5.38
CA GLY A 91 3.99 -3.89 -5.64
C GLY A 91 2.79 -3.39 -6.44
N ASN A 92 1.91 -4.32 -6.80
CA ASN A 92 0.64 -4.02 -7.44
C ASN A 92 -0.45 -3.92 -6.36
N TYR A 93 -1.24 -2.86 -6.41
CA TYR A 93 -2.30 -2.58 -5.45
C TYR A 93 -3.59 -2.20 -6.17
N GLU A 94 -4.71 -2.53 -5.55
CA GLU A 94 -6.04 -2.03 -5.91
C GLU A 94 -6.46 -0.99 -4.87
N VAL A 95 -7.06 0.11 -5.32
CA VAL A 95 -7.49 1.25 -4.49
C VAL A 95 -8.94 1.56 -4.77
#